data_AF-A0A960IW57-F1
#
_entry.id   AF-A0A960IW57-F1
#
_cell.length_a   1.000
_cell.length_b   1.000
_cell.length_c   1.000
_cell.angle_alpha   90.00
_cell.angle_beta   90.00
_cell.angle_gamma   90.00
#
_symmetry.space_group_name_H-M   'P 1'
#
loop_
_entity.id
_entity.type
_entity.pdbx_description
1 polymer ?
#
loop_
_entity_poly.entity_id
_entity_poly.type
_entity_poly.pdbx_seq_one_letter_code
_entity_poly.pdbx_strand_id
1 'polypeptide(L)'
;GGAASQNADFTDTVAGNLPRVILLVMVLTFLVLVVLFRSLLLPLKAVIMTLLSVLASYGVLVMVFQYGWFDSLLGFDHLGHVTDWVPAFLFSILFGLSMDYEVFLLSRVRERKRQGASDAEAVAAGLQQTGRIITAAAGIMIIVFLSFLTSRLIPIKELAFGLAVAVFLDATLVRLLLVPAFMKLAGRWNWWLPGRLERWLPEVGE
;
A
#
# COMPACT_ATOMS: atom_id res chain seq x y z
N GLY A 1 32.19 16.29 10.48
CA GLY A 1 32.48 15.41 11.63
C GLY A 1 31.80 15.99 12.87
N GLY A 2 31.03 15.17 13.59
CA GLY A 2 30.18 15.57 14.73
C GLY A 2 28.77 14.96 14.62
N ALA A 3 28.03 14.85 15.73
CA ALA A 3 26.69 14.24 15.73
C ALA A 3 25.70 14.93 14.77
N ALA A 4 25.79 16.26 14.63
CA ALA A 4 24.99 17.02 13.68
C ALA A 4 25.37 16.72 12.21
N SER A 5 26.66 16.52 11.91
CA SER A 5 27.07 16.16 10.55
C SER A 5 26.73 14.70 10.23
N GLN A 6 26.82 13.79 11.21
CA GLN A 6 26.41 12.39 11.03
C GLN A 6 24.91 12.27 10.77
N ASN A 7 24.07 13.06 11.45
CA ASN A 7 22.64 13.10 11.17
C ASN A 7 22.37 13.68 9.77
N ALA A 8 23.02 14.79 9.38
CA ALA A 8 22.87 15.34 8.03
C ALA A 8 23.33 14.37 6.93
N ASP A 9 24.48 13.71 7.11
CA ASP A 9 24.98 12.68 6.19
C ASP A 9 24.01 11.49 6.08
N PHE A 10 23.36 11.13 7.20
CA PHE A 10 22.33 10.09 7.22
C PHE A 10 21.06 10.53 6.48
N THR A 11 20.55 11.74 6.74
CA THR A 11 19.41 12.32 6.05
C THR A 11 19.64 12.37 4.54
N ASP A 12 20.80 12.87 4.10
CA ASP A 12 21.16 12.97 2.68
C ASP A 12 21.29 11.59 2.02
N THR A 13 21.84 10.61 2.73
CA THR A 13 21.96 9.23 2.24
C THR A 13 20.59 8.57 2.11
N VAL A 14 19.70 8.76 3.09
CA VAL A 14 18.34 8.21 3.06
C VAL A 14 17.53 8.88 1.96
N ALA A 15 17.51 10.21 1.90
CA ALA A 15 16.78 10.98 0.89
C ALA A 15 17.28 10.68 -0.53
N GLY A 16 18.59 10.54 -0.73
CA GLY A 16 19.18 10.23 -2.03
C GLY A 16 18.87 8.82 -2.54
N ASN A 17 18.66 7.86 -1.64
CA ASN A 17 18.36 6.47 -2.01
C ASN A 17 16.86 6.14 -1.98
N LEU A 18 16.03 6.92 -1.29
CA LEU A 18 14.59 6.68 -1.19
C LEU A 18 13.90 6.50 -2.56
N PRO A 19 14.15 7.33 -3.60
CA PRO A 19 13.55 7.12 -4.91
C PRO A 19 13.98 5.80 -5.56
N ARG A 20 15.24 5.38 -5.34
CA ARG A 20 15.75 4.11 -5.88
C ARG A 20 15.09 2.92 -5.19
N VAL A 21 14.90 2.99 -3.87
CA VAL A 21 14.20 1.95 -3.09
C VAL A 21 12.74 1.85 -3.54
N ILE A 22 12.04 2.97 -3.66
CA ILE A 22 10.65 3.02 -4.15
C ILE A 22 10.56 2.40 -5.54
N LEU A 23 11.41 2.83 -6.47
CA LEU A 23 11.43 2.31 -7.84
C LEU A 23 11.72 0.80 -7.87
N LEU A 24 12.73 0.35 -7.13
CA LEU A 24 13.11 -1.06 -7.07
C LEU A 24 11.95 -1.91 -6.55
N VAL A 25 11.35 -1.52 -5.43
CA VAL A 25 10.22 -2.23 -4.81
C VAL A 25 9.02 -2.24 -5.76
N MET A 26 8.66 -1.10 -6.36
CA MET A 26 7.56 -1.03 -7.33
C MET A 26 7.80 -1.94 -8.55
N VAL A 27 9.01 -1.94 -9.12
CA VAL A 27 9.36 -2.75 -10.30
C VAL A 27 9.34 -4.24 -9.94
N LEU A 28 10.01 -4.64 -8.86
CA LEU A 28 10.05 -6.04 -8.43
C LEU A 28 8.64 -6.59 -8.20
N THR A 29 7.83 -5.83 -7.47
CA THR A 29 6.46 -6.21 -7.17
C THR A 29 5.58 -6.23 -8.41
N PHE A 30 5.72 -5.24 -9.29
CA PHE A 30 5.02 -5.24 -10.58
C PHE A 30 5.36 -6.51 -11.37
N LEU A 31 6.63 -6.87 -11.47
CA LEU A 31 7.07 -8.09 -12.17
C LEU A 31 6.49 -9.35 -11.54
N VAL A 32 6.53 -9.49 -10.21
CA VAL A 32 5.94 -10.62 -9.50
C VAL A 32 4.45 -10.74 -9.79
N LEU A 33 3.71 -9.62 -9.75
CA LEU A 33 2.29 -9.64 -10.05
C LEU A 33 1.97 -9.91 -11.52
N VAL A 34 2.80 -9.43 -12.45
CA VAL A 34 2.65 -9.75 -13.88
C VAL A 34 2.80 -11.26 -14.08
N VAL A 35 3.78 -11.88 -13.41
CA VAL A 35 3.97 -13.34 -13.45
C VAL A 35 2.77 -14.05 -12.85
N LEU A 36 2.32 -13.61 -11.67
CA LEU A 36 1.22 -14.24 -10.96
C LEU A 36 -0.09 -14.13 -11.74
N PHE A 37 -0.47 -12.94 -12.20
CA PHE A 37 -1.79 -12.67 -12.78
C PHE A 37 -1.85 -12.76 -14.30
N ARG A 38 -0.70 -12.81 -14.99
CA ARG A 38 -0.60 -12.76 -16.45
C ARG A 38 -1.40 -11.59 -17.04
N SER A 39 -1.33 -10.43 -16.39
CA SER A 39 -1.93 -9.16 -16.84
C SER A 39 -0.98 -8.02 -16.53
N LEU A 40 -0.94 -6.99 -17.38
CA LEU A 40 -0.15 -5.75 -17.12
C LEU A 40 -0.97 -4.69 -16.38
N LEU A 41 -2.29 -4.68 -16.54
CA LEU A 41 -3.16 -3.66 -15.95
C LEU A 41 -3.51 -3.95 -14.49
N LEU A 42 -3.60 -5.23 -14.10
CA LEU A 42 -3.83 -5.60 -12.69
C LEU A 42 -2.66 -5.22 -11.77
N PRO A 43 -1.39 -5.46 -12.15
CA PRO A 43 -0.24 -5.00 -11.39
C PRO A 43 -0.12 -3.47 -11.39
N LEU A 44 -0.38 -2.82 -12.52
CA LEU A 44 -0.28 -1.37 -12.62
C LEU A 44 -1.30 -0.69 -11.70
N LYS A 45 -2.57 -1.12 -11.71
CA LYS A 45 -3.57 -0.56 -10.79
C LYS A 45 -3.18 -0.80 -9.34
N ALA A 46 -2.66 -1.98 -9.00
CA ALA A 46 -2.30 -2.34 -7.63
C ALA A 46 -1.28 -1.33 -7.09
N VAL A 47 -0.20 -1.15 -7.85
CA VAL A 47 0.87 -0.21 -7.52
C VAL A 47 0.35 1.23 -7.39
N ILE A 48 -0.51 1.69 -8.32
CA ILE A 48 -1.08 3.05 -8.27
C ILE A 48 -1.95 3.25 -7.02
N MET A 49 -2.79 2.26 -6.71
CA MET A 49 -3.70 2.33 -5.56
C MET A 49 -2.95 2.31 -4.24
N THR A 50 -1.94 1.44 -4.11
CA THR A 50 -1.04 1.44 -2.94
C THR A 50 -0.32 2.77 -2.81
N LEU A 51 0.21 3.32 -3.91
CA LEU A 51 0.90 4.61 -3.89
C LEU A 51 -0.01 5.75 -3.46
N LEU A 52 -1.28 5.75 -3.89
CA LEU A 52 -2.26 6.75 -3.48
C LEU A 52 -2.50 6.71 -1.96
N SER A 53 -2.66 5.52 -1.38
CA SER A 53 -2.81 5.35 0.08
C SER A 53 -1.57 5.81 0.84
N VAL A 54 -0.37 5.49 0.35
CA VAL A 54 0.90 5.92 0.96
C VAL A 54 1.04 7.44 0.92
N LEU A 55 0.80 8.05 -0.25
CA LEU A 55 0.89 9.51 -0.41
C LEU A 55 -0.13 10.25 0.45
N ALA A 56 -1.36 9.74 0.53
CA ALA A 56 -2.39 10.30 1.41
C ALA A 56 -1.98 10.18 2.88
N SER A 57 -1.41 9.04 3.29
CA SER A 57 -0.88 8.85 4.64
C SER A 57 0.27 9.81 4.95
N TYR A 58 1.21 10.02 4.03
CA TYR A 58 2.26 11.04 4.19
C TYR A 58 1.70 12.45 4.37
N GLY A 59 0.69 12.83 3.57
CA GLY A 59 0.04 14.13 3.73
C GLY A 59 -0.56 14.29 5.12
N VAL A 60 -1.26 13.27 5.60
CA VAL A 60 -1.87 13.25 6.95
C VAL A 60 -0.80 13.24 8.05
N LEU A 61 0.29 12.51 7.85
CA LEU A 61 1.44 12.47 8.76
C LEU A 61 2.07 13.86 8.92
N VAL A 62 2.31 14.56 7.80
CA VAL A 62 2.83 15.94 7.78
C VAL A 62 1.84 16.89 8.48
N MET A 63 0.54 16.79 8.21
CA MET A 63 -0.47 17.62 8.90
C MET A 63 -0.44 17.45 10.43
N VAL A 64 -0.26 16.22 10.90
CA VAL A 64 -0.32 15.90 12.33
C VAL A 64 1.00 16.20 13.03
N PHE A 65 2.13 15.72 12.51
CA PHE A 65 3.42 15.77 13.21
C PHE A 65 4.32 16.95 12.81
N GLN A 66 4.11 17.53 11.63
CA GLN A 66 4.86 18.71 11.20
C GLN A 66 4.08 20.01 11.44
N TYR A 67 2.78 20.04 11.11
CA TYR A 67 1.94 21.24 11.31
C TYR A 67 1.18 21.27 12.64
N GLY A 68 1.22 20.18 13.43
CA GLY A 68 0.68 20.15 14.79
C GLY A 68 -0.84 20.25 14.89
N TRP A 69 -1.59 19.85 13.85
CA TRP A 69 -3.06 19.98 13.82
C TRP A 69 -3.78 19.25 14.97
N PHE A 70 -3.14 18.25 15.57
CA PHE A 70 -3.73 17.38 16.60
C PHE A 70 -2.95 17.34 17.92
N ASP A 71 -2.01 18.26 18.14
CA ASP A 71 -1.16 18.28 19.34
C ASP A 71 -1.96 18.30 20.64
N SER A 72 -3.01 19.13 20.68
CA SER A 72 -3.89 19.28 21.84
C SER A 72 -4.73 18.01 22.13
N LEU A 73 -5.00 17.19 21.11
CA LEU A 73 -5.79 15.97 21.24
C LEU A 73 -4.92 14.76 21.59
N LEU A 74 -3.69 14.72 21.06
CA LEU A 74 -2.78 13.58 21.20
C LEU A 74 -1.76 13.76 22.34
N GLY A 75 -1.75 14.93 22.98
CA GLY A 75 -0.95 15.19 24.19
C GLY A 75 0.55 15.13 23.95
N PHE A 76 1.02 15.60 22.78
CA PHE A 76 2.43 15.72 22.47
C PHE A 76 2.72 17.04 21.75
N ASP A 77 3.94 17.54 21.89
CA ASP A 77 4.43 18.69 21.12
C ASP A 77 4.99 18.22 19.77
N HIS A 78 4.52 18.83 18.68
CA HIS A 78 5.06 18.55 17.34
C HIS A 78 6.57 18.88 17.27
N LEU A 79 7.33 18.04 16.55
CA LEU A 79 8.77 18.26 16.33
C LEU A 79 9.05 19.32 15.24
N GLY A 80 8.03 19.75 14.51
CA GLY A 80 8.17 20.65 13.36
C GLY A 80 8.79 20.00 12.12
N HIS A 81 9.05 18.70 12.18
CA HIS A 81 9.56 17.88 11.08
C HIS A 81 9.17 16.42 11.32
N VAL A 82 9.14 15.62 10.26
CA VAL A 82 8.99 14.16 10.32
C VAL A 82 10.38 13.53 10.41
N THR A 83 10.53 12.48 11.22
CA THR A 83 11.81 11.78 11.36
C THR A 83 12.28 11.15 10.04
N ASP A 84 13.52 11.39 9.64
CA ASP A 84 14.04 11.10 8.28
C ASP A 84 13.87 9.65 7.79
N TRP A 85 14.02 8.66 8.67
CA TRP A 85 13.89 7.25 8.30
C TRP A 85 12.43 6.77 8.27
N VAL A 86 11.51 7.49 8.91
CA VAL A 86 10.10 7.07 9.03
C VAL A 86 9.43 6.94 7.66
N PRO A 87 9.55 7.90 6.72
CA PRO A 87 8.95 7.74 5.39
C PRO A 87 9.42 6.49 4.66
N ALA A 88 10.72 6.17 4.72
CA ALA A 88 11.30 5.00 4.06
C ALA A 88 10.73 3.69 4.63
N PHE A 89 10.66 3.58 5.95
CA PHE A 89 10.11 2.42 6.64
C PHE A 89 8.60 2.30 6.46
N LEU A 90 7.88 3.42 6.53
CA LEU A 90 6.44 3.47 6.32
C LEU A 90 6.10 3.01 4.90
N PHE A 91 6.82 3.48 3.88
CA PHE A 91 6.67 2.99 2.51
C PHE A 91 6.90 1.49 2.43
N SER A 92 8.04 1.02 2.95
CA SER A 92 8.44 -0.38 2.82
C SER A 92 7.43 -1.33 3.48
N ILE A 93 6.97 -0.99 4.68
CA ILE A 93 5.98 -1.77 5.43
C ILE A 93 4.62 -1.73 4.72
N LEU A 94 4.12 -0.55 4.35
CA LEU A 94 2.82 -0.43 3.68
C LEU A 94 2.79 -1.12 2.34
N PHE A 95 3.87 -1.01 1.58
CA PHE A 95 3.94 -1.65 0.29
C PHE A 95 3.93 -3.17 0.46
N GLY A 96 4.68 -3.72 1.42
CA GLY A 96 4.58 -5.15 1.76
C GLY A 96 3.16 -5.57 2.17
N LEU A 97 2.57 -4.85 3.13
CA LEU A 97 1.23 -5.18 3.66
C LEU A 97 0.12 -5.06 2.59
N SER A 98 0.14 -3.99 1.78
CA SER A 98 -0.86 -3.74 0.74
C SER A 98 -0.83 -4.84 -0.33
N MET A 99 0.38 -5.29 -0.69
CA MET A 99 0.59 -6.29 -1.71
C MET A 99 0.03 -7.66 -1.32
N ASP A 100 0.14 -8.07 -0.06
CA ASP A 100 -0.41 -9.33 0.42
C ASP A 100 -1.95 -9.37 0.24
N TYR A 101 -2.63 -8.25 0.54
CA TYR A 101 -4.09 -8.16 0.39
C TYR A 101 -4.54 -8.05 -1.06
N GLU A 102 -3.81 -7.30 -1.88
CA GLU A 102 -4.11 -7.14 -3.29
C GLU A 102 -3.94 -8.48 -4.02
N VAL A 103 -2.88 -9.22 -3.72
CA VAL A 103 -2.65 -10.57 -4.23
C VAL A 103 -3.78 -11.51 -3.84
N PHE A 104 -4.19 -11.51 -2.56
CA PHE A 104 -5.26 -12.37 -2.09
C PHE A 104 -6.60 -12.06 -2.79
N LEU A 105 -6.96 -10.78 -2.89
CA LEU A 105 -8.18 -10.35 -3.56
C LEU A 105 -8.16 -10.72 -5.05
N LEU A 106 -7.09 -10.35 -5.76
CA LEU A 106 -6.96 -10.58 -7.20
C LEU A 106 -6.90 -12.07 -7.53
N SER A 107 -6.30 -12.90 -6.68
CA SER A 107 -6.28 -14.35 -6.86
C SER A 107 -7.70 -14.93 -6.83
N ARG A 108 -8.53 -14.47 -5.88
CA ARG A 108 -9.95 -14.88 -5.81
C ARG A 108 -10.78 -14.38 -6.99
N VAL A 109 -10.56 -13.15 -7.44
CA VAL A 109 -11.21 -12.61 -8.64
C VAL A 109 -10.84 -13.45 -9.86
N ARG A 110 -9.55 -13.78 -10.02
CA ARG A 110 -9.07 -14.60 -11.15
C ARG A 110 -9.61 -16.03 -11.12
N GLU A 111 -9.70 -16.65 -9.95
CA GLU A 111 -10.31 -17.97 -9.78
C GLU A 111 -11.76 -17.98 -10.28
N ARG A 112 -12.56 -16.98 -9.89
CA ARG A 112 -13.94 -16.82 -10.41
C ARG A 112 -13.99 -16.54 -11.90
N LYS A 113 -13.03 -15.76 -12.42
CA LYS A 113 -12.93 -15.51 -13.86
C LYS A 113 -12.65 -16.80 -14.65
N ARG A 114 -11.76 -17.67 -14.16
CA ARG A 114 -11.50 -19.00 -14.77
C ARG A 114 -12.72 -19.91 -14.76
N GLN A 115 -13.61 -19.76 -13.78
CA GLN A 115 -14.89 -20.49 -13.70
C GLN A 115 -15.97 -19.96 -14.67
N GLY A 116 -15.63 -18.99 -15.53
CA GLY A 116 -16.53 -18.48 -16.58
C GLY A 116 -17.34 -17.24 -16.20
N ALA A 117 -17.11 -16.64 -15.04
CA ALA A 117 -17.84 -15.44 -14.61
C ALA A 117 -17.51 -14.22 -15.51
N SER A 118 -18.48 -13.31 -15.64
CA SER A 118 -18.20 -11.99 -16.24
C SER A 118 -17.24 -11.18 -15.36
N ASP A 119 -16.56 -10.17 -15.91
CA ASP A 119 -15.57 -9.38 -15.15
C ASP A 119 -16.18 -8.72 -13.92
N ALA A 120 -17.39 -8.17 -14.07
CA ALA A 120 -18.11 -7.52 -12.98
C ALA A 120 -18.50 -8.52 -11.88
N GLU A 121 -18.98 -9.71 -12.26
CA GLU A 121 -19.35 -10.76 -11.30
C GLU A 121 -18.13 -11.33 -10.57
N ALA A 122 -17.01 -11.53 -11.27
CA ALA A 122 -15.78 -12.03 -10.67
C ALA A 122 -15.23 -11.05 -9.61
N VAL A 123 -15.24 -9.75 -9.92
CA VAL A 123 -14.82 -8.70 -8.98
C VAL A 123 -15.78 -8.61 -7.80
N ALA A 124 -17.08 -8.57 -8.05
CA ALA A 124 -18.09 -8.48 -6.99
C ALA A 124 -18.02 -9.70 -6.05
N ALA A 125 -17.90 -10.91 -6.60
CA ALA A 125 -17.78 -12.13 -5.81
C ALA A 125 -16.48 -12.18 -5.01
N GLY A 126 -15.36 -11.76 -5.61
CA GLY A 126 -14.08 -11.65 -4.91
C GLY A 126 -14.19 -10.70 -3.72
N LEU A 127 -14.74 -9.50 -3.94
CA LEU A 127 -14.91 -8.49 -2.90
C LEU A 127 -15.87 -8.96 -1.79
N GLN A 128 -16.97 -9.65 -2.12
CA GLN A 128 -17.92 -10.18 -1.14
C GLN A 128 -17.29 -11.27 -0.26
N GLN A 129 -16.46 -12.15 -0.82
CA GLN A 129 -15.86 -13.26 -0.08
C GLN A 129 -14.69 -12.80 0.79
N THR A 130 -13.84 -11.93 0.26
CA THR A 130 -12.64 -11.49 0.97
C THR A 130 -12.89 -10.26 1.83
N GLY A 131 -13.95 -9.49 1.56
CA GLY A 131 -14.23 -8.20 2.19
C GLY A 131 -14.31 -8.29 3.71
N ARG A 132 -15.06 -9.26 4.26
CA ARG A 132 -15.20 -9.43 5.72
C ARG A 132 -13.87 -9.79 6.39
N ILE A 133 -13.10 -10.69 5.78
CA ILE A 133 -11.81 -11.15 6.32
C ILE A 133 -10.80 -10.01 6.31
N ILE A 134 -10.70 -9.28 5.19
CA ILE A 134 -9.76 -8.18 5.04
C ILE A 134 -10.13 -7.01 5.96
N THR A 135 -11.41 -6.67 6.07
CA THR A 135 -11.85 -5.58 6.96
C THR A 135 -11.58 -5.94 8.44
N ALA A 136 -11.79 -7.19 8.83
CA ALA A 136 -11.45 -7.66 10.17
C ALA A 136 -9.93 -7.57 10.44
N ALA A 137 -9.10 -8.02 9.50
CA ALA A 137 -7.65 -7.91 9.60
C ALA A 137 -7.19 -6.44 9.67
N ALA A 138 -7.76 -5.57 8.83
CA ALA A 138 -7.51 -4.14 8.86
C ALA A 138 -7.88 -3.51 10.20
N GLY A 139 -9.04 -3.87 10.77
CA GLY A 139 -9.44 -3.41 12.10
C GLY A 139 -8.43 -3.79 13.18
N ILE A 140 -7.96 -5.04 13.18
CA ILE A 140 -6.94 -5.51 14.13
C ILE A 140 -5.63 -4.72 13.95
N MET A 141 -5.15 -4.57 12.71
CA MET A 141 -3.92 -3.81 12.43
C MET A 141 -4.03 -2.35 12.87
N ILE A 142 -5.16 -1.68 12.59
CA ILE A 142 -5.40 -0.30 13.00
C ILE A 142 -5.36 -0.19 14.52
N ILE A 143 -6.04 -1.09 15.25
CA ILE A 143 -6.02 -1.10 16.72
C ILE A 143 -4.59 -1.29 17.25
N VAL A 144 -3.83 -2.23 16.68
CA VAL A 144 -2.44 -2.48 17.07
C VAL A 144 -1.57 -1.25 16.80
N PHE A 145 -1.65 -0.65 15.62
CA PHE A 145 -0.89 0.56 15.31
C PHE A 145 -1.29 1.75 16.19
N LEU A 146 -2.59 1.98 16.42
CA LEU A 146 -3.03 3.04 17.32
C LEU A 146 -2.55 2.83 18.76
N SER A 147 -2.35 1.59 19.21
CA SER A 147 -1.79 1.33 20.55
C SER A 147 -0.36 1.88 20.71
N PHE A 148 0.43 1.90 19.64
CA PHE A 148 1.78 2.45 19.64
C PHE A 148 1.82 3.98 19.73
N LEU A 149 0.68 4.68 19.60
CA LEU A 149 0.60 6.13 19.86
C LEU A 149 0.85 6.47 21.34
N THR A 150 0.72 5.48 22.24
CA THR A 150 1.07 5.61 23.66
C THR A 150 2.58 5.57 23.92
N SER A 151 3.39 5.26 22.90
CA SER A 151 4.85 5.24 22.99
C SER A 151 5.41 6.60 23.40
N ARG A 152 6.52 6.61 24.15
CA ARG A 152 7.26 7.85 24.46
C ARG A 152 8.15 8.33 23.31
N LEU A 153 8.39 7.47 22.32
CA LEU A 153 9.26 7.77 21.18
C LEU A 153 8.42 8.31 20.02
N ILE A 154 8.63 9.58 19.67
CA ILE A 154 7.90 10.26 18.59
C ILE A 154 8.04 9.54 17.24
N PRO A 155 9.22 9.04 16.82
CA PRO A 155 9.32 8.31 15.55
C PRO A 155 8.44 7.05 15.49
N ILE A 156 8.22 6.38 16.64
CA ILE A 156 7.31 5.23 16.72
C ILE A 156 5.86 5.69 16.56
N LYS A 157 5.48 6.83 17.16
CA LYS A 157 4.14 7.42 16.97
C LYS A 157 3.89 7.79 15.51
N GLU A 158 4.85 8.43 14.86
CA GLU A 158 4.77 8.81 13.44
C GLU A 158 4.55 7.58 12.56
N LEU A 159 5.42 6.57 12.69
CA LEU A 159 5.31 5.34 11.93
C LEU A 159 3.96 4.66 12.16
N ALA A 160 3.57 4.48 13.42
CA ALA A 160 2.33 3.79 13.76
C ALA A 160 1.08 4.54 13.28
N PHE A 161 1.05 5.87 13.45
CA PHE A 161 -0.05 6.70 12.99
C PHE A 161 -0.20 6.62 11.46
N GLY A 162 0.91 6.81 10.74
CA GLY A 162 0.88 6.75 9.28
C GLY A 162 0.52 5.36 8.75
N LEU A 163 0.96 4.29 9.42
CA LEU A 163 0.52 2.92 9.10
C LEU A 163 -0.99 2.74 9.33
N ALA A 164 -1.52 3.21 10.46
CA ALA A 164 -2.95 3.14 10.76
C ALA A 164 -3.81 3.88 9.72
N VAL A 165 -3.40 5.11 9.36
CA VAL A 165 -4.09 5.93 8.36
C VAL A 165 -4.06 5.26 6.99
N ALA A 166 -2.90 4.80 6.54
CA ALA A 166 -2.78 4.15 5.23
C ALA A 166 -3.60 2.87 5.14
N VAL A 167 -3.56 2.01 6.17
CA VAL A 167 -4.37 0.78 6.21
C VAL A 167 -5.85 1.12 6.23
N PHE A 168 -6.27 2.15 6.98
CA PHE A 168 -7.64 2.61 6.99
C PHE A 168 -8.10 3.06 5.60
N LEU A 169 -7.31 3.89 4.92
CA LEU A 169 -7.60 4.36 3.57
C LEU A 169 -7.62 3.21 2.55
N ASP A 170 -6.70 2.26 2.66
CA ASP A 170 -6.64 1.09 1.77
C ASP A 170 -7.90 0.21 1.93
N ALA A 171 -8.22 -0.15 3.17
CA ALA A 171 -9.34 -1.03 3.49
C ALA A 171 -10.70 -0.40 3.16
N THR A 172 -10.81 0.93 3.22
CA THR A 172 -12.06 1.66 2.99
C THR A 172 -12.13 2.29 1.60
N LEU A 173 -11.43 3.40 1.37
CA LEU A 173 -11.52 4.17 0.13
C LEU A 173 -11.02 3.39 -1.08
N VAL A 174 -9.83 2.78 -0.96
CA VAL A 174 -9.25 2.06 -2.09
C VAL A 174 -10.09 0.84 -2.43
N ARG A 175 -10.34 -0.03 -1.45
CA ARG A 175 -10.97 -1.32 -1.70
C ARG A 175 -12.46 -1.25 -1.99
N LEU A 176 -13.20 -0.37 -1.31
CA LEU A 176 -14.65 -0.29 -1.47
C LEU A 176 -15.07 0.61 -2.65
N LEU A 177 -14.25 1.60 -3.02
CA LEU A 177 -14.61 2.58 -4.04
C LEU A 177 -13.70 2.52 -5.26
N LEU A 178 -12.40 2.73 -5.08
CA LEU A 178 -11.48 2.92 -6.21
C LEU A 178 -11.25 1.63 -7.00
N VAL A 179 -11.06 0.49 -6.33
CA VAL A 179 -10.81 -0.80 -6.99
C VAL A 179 -12.02 -1.24 -7.83
N PRO A 180 -13.26 -1.28 -7.32
CA PRO A 180 -14.42 -1.64 -8.14
C PRO A 180 -14.67 -0.65 -9.28
N ALA A 181 -14.50 0.65 -9.04
CA ALA A 181 -14.67 1.68 -10.07
C ALA A 181 -13.65 1.51 -11.22
N PHE A 182 -12.37 1.34 -10.88
CA PHE A 182 -11.32 1.13 -11.88
C PHE A 182 -11.53 -0.18 -12.65
N MET A 183 -11.88 -1.27 -11.95
CA MET A 183 -12.15 -2.55 -12.59
C MET A 183 -13.33 -2.46 -13.57
N LYS A 184 -14.39 -1.73 -13.21
CA LYS A 184 -15.54 -1.50 -14.09
C LYS A 184 -15.17 -0.67 -15.32
N LEU A 185 -14.35 0.37 -15.14
CA LEU A 185 -13.89 1.24 -16.24
C LEU A 185 -12.97 0.50 -17.21
N ALA A 186 -12.04 -0.30 -16.71
CA ALA A 186 -11.08 -1.02 -17.53
C ALA A 186 -11.68 -2.25 -18.23
N GLY A 187 -12.75 -2.85 -17.70
CA GLY A 187 -13.51 -3.92 -18.35
C GLY A 187 -12.61 -5.07 -18.86
N ARG A 188 -12.72 -5.40 -20.15
CA ARG A 188 -11.94 -6.48 -20.81
C ARG A 188 -10.43 -6.24 -20.79
N TRP A 189 -9.99 -4.99 -20.65
CA TRP A 189 -8.56 -4.65 -20.64
C TRP A 189 -7.88 -5.12 -19.35
N ASN A 190 -8.64 -5.35 -18.27
CA ASN A 190 -8.10 -5.90 -17.03
C ASN A 190 -7.33 -7.20 -17.23
N TRP A 191 -7.69 -7.98 -18.25
CA TRP A 191 -7.08 -9.28 -18.56
C TRP A 191 -6.17 -9.22 -19.79
N TRP A 192 -5.89 -8.02 -20.30
CA TRP A 192 -5.07 -7.87 -21.48
C TRP A 192 -3.61 -8.22 -21.18
N LEU A 193 -3.10 -9.17 -21.95
CA LEU A 193 -1.69 -9.52 -22.00
C LEU A 193 -1.23 -9.44 -23.46
N PRO A 194 -0.16 -8.72 -23.78
CA PRO A 194 0.38 -8.72 -25.13
C PRO A 194 0.89 -10.13 -25.48
N GLY A 195 0.47 -10.68 -26.63
CA GLY A 195 0.69 -12.09 -27.01
C GLY A 195 2.15 -12.55 -27.16
N ARG A 196 3.13 -11.64 -27.04
CA ARG A 196 4.55 -11.99 -26.87
C ARG A 196 4.88 -12.36 -25.42
N LEU A 197 4.30 -11.71 -24.41
CA LEU A 197 4.51 -12.07 -23.01
C LEU A 197 3.82 -13.39 -22.65
N GLU A 198 2.65 -13.66 -23.24
CA GLU A 198 1.90 -14.91 -23.01
C GLU A 198 2.73 -16.16 -23.32
N ARG A 199 3.58 -16.09 -24.36
CA ARG A 199 4.46 -17.19 -24.77
C ARG A 199 5.69 -17.39 -23.87
N TRP A 200 6.10 -16.38 -23.12
CA TRP A 200 7.32 -16.40 -22.30
C TRP A 200 7.04 -16.63 -20.82
N LEU A 201 5.80 -16.41 -20.38
CA LEU A 201 5.41 -16.61 -19.00
C LEU A 201 5.19 -18.10 -18.71
N PRO A 202 5.92 -18.72 -17.76
CA PRO A 202 5.67 -20.12 -17.37
C PRO A 202 4.23 -20.29 -16.86
N GLU A 203 3.62 -21.43 -17.16
CA GLU A 203 2.33 -21.82 -16.57
C GLU A 203 2.57 -22.18 -15.10
N VAL A 204 2.42 -21.21 -14.22
CA VAL A 204 2.33 -21.49 -12.78
C VAL A 204 0.90 -21.92 -12.52
N GLY A 205 0.65 -23.22 -12.66
CA GLY A 205 -0.58 -23.89 -12.29
C GLY A 205 -0.25 -25.21 -11.61
N GLU A 206 -0.84 -25.43 -10.43
CA GLU A 206 -1.22 -26.77 -9.99
C GLU A 206 -2.32 -27.33 -10.90
#